data_AF-A0AAV2RCZ0-F1
#
_entry.id   AF-A0AAV2RCZ0-F1
#
_cell.length_a   1.000
_cell.length_b   1.000
_cell.length_c   1.000
_cell.angle_alpha   90.00
_cell.angle_beta   90.00
_cell.angle_gamma   90.00
#
_symmetry.space_group_name_H-M   'P 1'
#
loop_
_entity.id
_entity.type
_entity.pdbx_description
1 polymer ?
#
loop_
_entity_poly.entity_id
_entity_poly.type
_entity_poly.pdbx_seq_one_letter_code
_entity_poly.pdbx_strand_id
1 'polypeptide(L)'
;AEVYQAKWAIKGSSYLKEEEGGDGAEGGGVKMGWHNEGIFETLYANIQCFPLVSYLRALNVTKVDLFSLDVEGAEEGILSTIPWSEVDISVLLLEHHGDSPDKDLDFVDTI
;
A
#
# COMPACT_ATOMS: atom_id res chain seq x y z
N ALA A 1 2.94 19.00 9.19
CA ALA A 1 2.48 17.82 8.45
C ALA A 1 1.79 16.93 9.46
N GLU A 2 0.54 16.55 9.19
CA GLU A 2 -0.14 15.55 10.02
C GLU A 2 0.53 14.20 9.82
N VAL A 3 0.59 13.41 10.90
CA VAL A 3 1.20 12.09 10.93
C VAL A 3 0.07 11.07 10.96
N TYR A 4 0.11 10.11 10.03
CA TYR A 4 -0.85 9.01 9.97
C TYR A 4 -0.17 7.71 10.40
N GLN A 5 -0.95 6.78 10.93
CA GLN A 5 -0.50 5.41 11.20
C GLN A 5 -1.18 4.50 10.18
N ALA A 6 -0.39 3.71 9.45
CA ALA A 6 -0.91 2.70 8.53
C ALA A 6 -0.33 1.33 8.88
N LYS A 7 -1.12 0.27 8.69
CA LYS A 7 -0.61 -1.10 8.72
C LYS A 7 0.06 -1.39 7.38
N TRP A 8 1.31 -1.81 7.40
CA TRP A 8 2.08 -2.13 6.21
C TRP A 8 2.65 -3.54 6.28
N ALA A 9 2.72 -4.22 5.12
CA ALA A 9 3.35 -5.53 5.01
C ALA A 9 4.88 -5.39 5.05
N ILE A 10 5.53 -5.99 6.05
CA ILE A 10 6.99 -5.92 6.24
C ILE A 10 7.69 -7.15 5.68
N LYS A 11 6.97 -8.27 5.59
CA LYS A 11 7.44 -9.50 4.96
C LYS A 11 6.33 -9.99 4.04
N GLY A 12 6.64 -10.04 2.74
CA GLY A 12 5.75 -10.58 1.73
C GLY A 12 5.41 -12.04 2.02
N SER A 13 4.19 -12.41 1.67
CA SER A 13 3.63 -13.75 1.67
C SER A 13 4.66 -14.81 1.26
N SER A 14 5.23 -15.53 2.25
CA SER A 14 6.03 -16.72 1.97
C SER A 14 5.13 -17.96 2.05
N TYR A 15 5.09 -18.76 0.99
CA TYR A 15 4.39 -20.04 0.99
C TYR A 15 4.96 -20.92 2.09
N LEU A 16 4.15 -21.19 3.11
CA LEU A 16 4.44 -22.20 4.11
C LEU A 16 3.91 -23.52 3.54
N LYS A 17 4.81 -24.49 3.33
CA LYS A 17 4.36 -25.89 3.18
C LYS A 17 3.60 -26.27 4.45
N GLU A 18 2.51 -27.01 4.30
CA GLU A 18 1.87 -27.68 5.43
C GLU A 18 2.92 -28.57 6.11
N GLU A 19 3.42 -28.14 7.27
CA GLU A 19 4.06 -29.06 8.19
C GLU A 19 2.96 -29.73 9.01
N GLU A 20 2.95 -31.07 8.96
CA GLU A 20 2.08 -31.91 9.75
C GLU A 20 2.23 -31.56 11.24
N GLY A 21 1.16 -31.02 11.83
CA GLY A 21 0.87 -31.02 13.27
C GLY A 21 2.03 -30.62 14.20
N GLY A 22 2.17 -29.32 14.47
CA GLY A 22 3.06 -28.81 15.51
C GLY A 22 2.44 -27.62 16.24
N ASP A 23 2.27 -27.78 17.55
CA ASP A 23 1.56 -26.87 18.44
C ASP A 23 2.30 -25.52 18.60
N GLY A 24 1.62 -24.41 18.29
CA GLY A 24 1.89 -23.08 18.83
C GLY A 24 3.16 -22.36 18.36
N ALA A 25 3.08 -21.64 17.24
CA ALA A 25 4.05 -20.58 16.93
C ALA A 25 3.54 -19.22 17.44
N GLU A 26 4.25 -18.65 18.42
CA GLU A 26 4.11 -17.25 18.85
C GLU A 26 4.69 -16.31 17.78
N GLY A 27 3.91 -16.06 16.74
CA GLY A 27 4.22 -15.10 15.69
C GLY A 27 2.95 -14.84 14.92
N GLY A 28 2.51 -13.58 14.85
CA GLY A 28 1.20 -13.16 14.35
C GLY A 28 0.99 -13.34 12.85
N GLY A 29 1.14 -14.56 12.33
CA GLY A 29 0.70 -14.95 10.99
C GLY A 29 -0.82 -15.08 10.98
N VAL A 30 -1.49 -14.26 10.18
CA VAL A 30 -2.93 -14.35 9.97
C VAL A 30 -3.20 -15.40 8.89
N LYS A 31 -4.01 -16.43 9.20
CA LYS A 31 -4.54 -17.34 8.17
C LYS A 31 -5.49 -16.56 7.26
N MET A 32 -5.01 -16.12 6.10
CA MET A 32 -5.86 -15.50 5.08
C MET A 32 -6.13 -16.54 3.98
N GLY A 33 -7.33 -17.14 3.97
CA GLY A 33 -7.90 -17.67 2.72
C GLY A 33 -8.31 -16.49 1.84
N TRP A 34 -8.32 -16.51 0.51
CA TRP A 34 -8.61 -17.57 -0.43
C TRP A 34 -7.77 -17.35 -1.71
N HIS A 35 -6.68 -18.10 -1.90
CA HIS A 35 -6.12 -18.38 -3.23
C HIS A 35 -5.31 -19.68 -3.08
N ASN A 36 -5.77 -20.75 -3.75
CA ASN A 36 -5.09 -22.04 -3.91
C ASN A 36 -4.36 -22.59 -2.66
N GLU A 37 -5.08 -23.26 -1.75
CA GLU A 37 -4.55 -24.26 -0.78
C GLU A 37 -3.16 -24.00 -0.16
N GLY A 38 -2.82 -22.73 0.12
CA GLY A 38 -1.51 -22.33 0.63
C GLY A 38 -1.65 -21.46 1.87
N ILE A 39 -0.88 -21.77 2.91
CA ILE A 39 -0.75 -20.90 4.08
C ILE A 39 0.35 -19.90 3.78
N PHE A 40 0.03 -18.62 3.86
CA PHE A 40 0.99 -17.54 3.67
C PHE A 40 1.17 -16.79 4.99
N GLU A 41 2.42 -16.63 5.41
CA GLU A 41 2.74 -15.72 6.51
C GLU A 41 2.96 -14.32 5.95
N THR A 42 2.03 -13.41 6.23
CA THR A 42 2.23 -11.97 6.02
C THR A 42 2.39 -11.31 7.37
N LEU A 43 3.55 -10.68 7.60
CA LEU A 43 3.81 -9.91 8.80
C LEU A 43 3.48 -8.44 8.54
N TYR A 44 2.61 -7.88 9.37
CA TYR A 44 2.27 -6.46 9.36
C TYR A 44 2.93 -5.74 10.53
N ALA A 45 3.31 -4.49 10.33
CA ALA A 45 3.43 -3.56 11.46
C ALA A 45 2.82 -2.21 11.16
N ASN A 46 2.56 -1.47 12.24
CA ASN A 46 2.16 -0.08 12.14
C ASN A 46 3.39 0.76 11.82
N ILE A 47 3.32 1.50 10.73
CA ILE A 47 4.36 2.44 10.33
C ILE A 47 3.84 3.87 10.43
N GLN A 48 4.76 4.79 10.65
CA GLN A 48 4.49 6.21 10.58
C GLN A 48 4.51 6.67 9.13
N CYS A 49 3.39 7.23 8.67
CA CYS A 49 3.25 7.78 7.32
C CYS A 49 3.16 9.30 7.37
N PHE A 50 3.73 9.94 6.35
CA PHE A 50 3.61 11.37 6.10
C PHE A 50 3.09 11.59 4.67
N PRO A 51 2.33 12.67 4.43
CA PRO A 51 1.93 13.04 3.08
C PRO A 51 3.15 13.23 2.17
N LEU A 52 3.05 12.78 0.92
CA LEU A 52 4.13 12.88 -0.09
C LEU A 52 4.73 14.28 -0.18
N VAL A 53 3.88 15.32 -0.15
CA VAL A 53 4.31 16.73 -0.23
C VAL A 53 5.26 17.12 0.89
N SER A 54 5.20 16.47 2.06
CA SER A 54 6.12 16.74 3.17
C SER A 54 7.56 16.40 2.77
N TYR A 55 7.75 15.28 2.08
CA TYR A 55 9.06 14.86 1.58
C TYR A 55 9.52 15.74 0.42
N LEU A 56 8.63 16.03 -0.54
CA LEU A 56 8.95 16.89 -1.68
C LEU A 56 9.39 18.30 -1.23
N ARG A 57 8.67 18.91 -0.28
CA ARG A 57 9.06 20.21 0.30
C ARG A 57 10.40 20.15 1.03
N ALA A 58 10.66 19.09 1.79
CA ALA A 58 11.94 18.92 2.48
C ALA A 58 13.13 18.81 1.49
N LEU A 59 12.88 18.28 0.30
CA LEU A 59 13.86 18.17 -0.79
C LEU A 59 13.87 19.39 -1.72
N ASN A 60 13.02 20.40 -1.46
CA ASN A 60 12.80 21.55 -2.34
C ASN A 60 12.44 21.14 -3.79
N VAL A 61 11.63 20.10 -3.93
CA VAL A 61 11.11 19.57 -5.19
C VAL A 61 9.68 20.02 -5.36
N THR A 62 9.37 20.68 -6.48
CA THR A 62 8.02 21.09 -6.86
C THR A 62 7.53 20.45 -8.16
N LYS A 63 8.40 19.72 -8.87
CA LYS A 63 8.07 19.00 -10.10
C LYS A 63 8.53 17.55 -10.01
N VAL A 64 7.64 16.63 -10.38
CA VAL A 64 7.89 15.20 -10.49
C VAL A 64 7.52 14.77 -11.90
N ASP A 65 8.51 14.39 -12.70
CA ASP A 65 8.26 14.00 -14.10
C ASP A 65 7.52 12.66 -14.21
N LEU A 66 7.82 11.72 -13.31
CA LEU A 66 7.17 10.42 -13.22
C LEU A 66 6.91 10.05 -11.76
N PHE A 67 5.64 9.86 -11.41
CA PHE A 67 5.23 9.33 -10.12
C PHE A 67 4.58 7.97 -10.31
N SER A 68 5.25 6.91 -9.86
CA SER A 68 4.70 5.56 -9.83
C SER A 68 4.19 5.26 -8.43
N LEU A 69 2.90 4.96 -8.31
CA LEU A 69 2.23 4.66 -7.06
C LEU A 69 1.64 3.24 -7.14
N ASP A 70 2.21 2.39 -6.30
CA ASP A 70 1.86 0.98 -6.16
C ASP A 70 2.01 0.66 -4.67
N VAL A 71 0.88 0.72 -3.95
CA VAL A 71 0.81 0.64 -2.50
C VAL A 71 -0.24 -0.36 -2.02
N GLU A 72 -0.65 -1.28 -2.90
CA GLU A 72 -1.49 -2.43 -2.60
C GLU A 72 -2.88 -2.03 -2.04
N GLY A 73 -3.52 -1.02 -2.65
CA GLY A 73 -4.90 -0.62 -2.36
C GLY A 73 -5.07 0.63 -1.48
N ALA A 74 -4.01 1.43 -1.30
CA ALA A 74 -4.05 2.71 -0.56
C ALA A 74 -3.89 3.94 -1.47
N GLU A 75 -3.99 3.76 -2.78
CA GLU A 75 -3.71 4.77 -3.82
C GLU A 75 -4.62 6.00 -3.65
N GLU A 76 -5.93 5.81 -3.56
CA GLU A 76 -6.93 6.88 -3.42
C GLU A 76 -6.66 7.75 -2.17
N GLY A 77 -6.39 7.09 -1.04
CA GLY A 77 -6.07 7.77 0.21
C GLY A 77 -4.82 8.63 0.13
N ILE A 78 -3.82 8.23 -0.66
CA ILE A 78 -2.61 9.03 -0.88
C ILE A 78 -2.92 10.19 -1.83
N LEU A 79 -3.59 9.93 -2.95
CA LEU A 79 -3.86 10.92 -4.00
C LEU A 79 -4.78 12.05 -3.52
N SER A 80 -5.76 11.75 -2.66
CA SER A 80 -6.63 12.75 -2.02
C SER A 80 -5.87 13.74 -1.12
N THR A 81 -4.64 13.41 -0.69
CA THR A 81 -3.81 14.29 0.15
C THR A 81 -2.84 15.15 -0.65
N ILE A 82 -2.74 14.98 -1.98
CA ILE A 82 -1.79 15.73 -2.80
C ILE A 82 -2.32 17.16 -3.02
N PRO A 83 -1.56 18.19 -2.63
CA PRO A 83 -1.91 19.57 -2.98
C PRO A 83 -1.48 19.85 -4.43
N TRP A 84 -2.35 19.52 -5.38
CA TRP A 84 -2.09 19.66 -6.82
C TRP A 84 -1.74 21.08 -7.28
N SER A 85 -2.03 22.10 -6.47
CA SER A 85 -1.62 23.49 -6.71
C SER A 85 -0.15 23.77 -6.37
N GLU A 86 0.51 22.89 -5.62
CA GLU A 86 1.88 23.09 -5.13
C GLU A 86 2.91 22.13 -5.76
N VAL A 87 2.44 21.02 -6.34
CA VAL A 87 3.29 20.00 -6.95
C VAL A 87 2.81 19.72 -8.38
N ASP A 88 3.71 19.87 -9.34
CA ASP A 88 3.51 19.53 -10.75
C ASP A 88 3.94 18.08 -11.00
N ILE A 89 2.99 17.20 -11.31
CA ILE A 89 3.26 15.80 -11.67
C ILE A 89 2.93 15.59 -13.14
N SER A 90 3.94 15.25 -13.95
CA SER A 90 3.76 15.14 -15.40
C SER A 90 3.17 13.80 -15.84
N VAL A 91 3.57 12.69 -15.22
CA VAL A 91 3.03 11.35 -15.49
C VAL A 91 2.76 10.64 -14.17
N LEU A 92 1.55 10.10 -14.02
CA LEU A 92 1.12 9.29 -12.88
C LEU A 92 0.88 7.85 -13.36
N LEU A 93 1.62 6.90 -12.80
CA LEU A 93 1.41 5.46 -12.99
C LEU A 93 0.78 4.92 -11.71
N LEU A 94 -0.40 4.33 -11.82
CA LEU A 94 -1.14 3.79 -10.69
C LEU A 94 -1.29 2.28 -10.85
N GLU A 95 -1.08 1.55 -9.77
CA GLU A 95 -1.59 0.19 -9.67
C GLU A 95 -3.12 0.21 -9.80
N HIS A 96 -3.66 -0.72 -10.58
CA HIS A 96 -5.10 -0.94 -10.71
C HIS A 96 -5.37 -2.44 -10.59
N HIS A 97 -6.03 -2.82 -9.50
CA HIS A 97 -6.40 -4.17 -9.13
C HIS A 97 -7.70 -4.62 -9.83
N GLY A 98 -7.65 -4.69 -11.16
CA GLY A 98 -8.82 -4.84 -12.05
C GLY A 98 -9.70 -6.09 -11.87
N ASP A 99 -9.33 -7.05 -11.02
CA ASP A 99 -10.10 -8.26 -10.72
C ASP A 99 -10.97 -8.14 -9.45
N SER A 100 -10.81 -7.07 -8.68
CA SER A 100 -11.59 -6.79 -7.47
C SER A 100 -12.33 -5.45 -7.58
N PRO A 101 -13.59 -5.43 -8.06
CA PRO A 101 -14.33 -4.20 -8.28
C PRO A 101 -14.38 -3.31 -7.03
N ASP A 102 -14.45 -3.87 -5.83
CA ASP A 102 -14.58 -3.08 -4.61
C ASP A 102 -13.33 -2.25 -4.23
N LYS A 103 -12.19 -2.42 -4.92
CA LYS A 103 -10.93 -1.73 -4.58
C LYS A 103 -10.65 -0.48 -5.43
N ASP A 104 -11.11 -0.44 -6.68
CA ASP A 104 -10.69 0.60 -7.64
C ASP A 104 -11.84 1.42 -8.23
N LEU A 105 -13.10 1.07 -7.93
CA LEU A 105 -14.28 1.63 -8.61
C LEU A 105 -14.52 3.13 -8.38
N ASP A 106 -14.02 3.71 -7.29
CA ASP A 106 -14.28 5.13 -6.97
C ASP A 106 -13.19 6.08 -7.50
N PHE A 107 -12.09 5.54 -8.04
CA PHE A 107 -10.90 6.33 -8.31
C PHE A 107 -10.86 6.96 -9.71
N VAL A 108 -11.21 6.19 -10.77
CA VAL A 108 -11.03 6.63 -12.17
C VAL A 108 -11.91 7.82 -12.55
N ASP A 109 -13.06 7.97 -11.88
CA ASP A 109 -14.03 9.05 -12.18
C ASP A 109 -13.75 10.36 -11.41
N THR A 110 -12.75 10.39 -10.51
CA THR A 110 -12.52 11.50 -9.57
C THR A 110 -11.29 12.37 -9.91
N ILE A 111 -10.43 11.90 -10.82
CA ILE A 111 -9.24 12.62 -11.34
C ILE A 111 -9.50 13.28 -12.70
#